data_AF-A0A972EUG4-F1
#
_entry.id   AF-A0A972EUG4-F1
#
_cell.length_a   1.000
_cell.length_b   1.000
_cell.length_c   1.000
_cell.angle_alpha   90.00
_cell.angle_beta   90.00
_cell.angle_gamma   90.00
#
_symmetry.space_group_name_H-M   'P 1'
#
loop_
_entity.id
_entity.type
_entity.pdbx_description
1 polymer ?
#
loop_
_entity_poly.entity_id
_entity_poly.type
_entity_poly.pdbx_seq_one_letter_code
_entity_poly.pdbx_strand_id
1 'polypeptide(L)'
;MLFDGAFRAFIQAECVRCLEPYDQLLETEFSEVYAYKSHSFTESNLFVPDDGNIDLSPVIREYLMLENPIKPLCKPDCQGLCVVCGENLNLATCEHQARIKIE
;
A
#
# COMPACT_ATOMS: atom_id res chain seq x y z
N MET A 1 -27.27 2.83 4.47
CA MET A 1 -26.63 4.15 4.34
C MET A 1 -25.37 3.95 3.52
N LEU A 2 -25.26 4.62 2.38
CA LEU A 2 -24.08 4.54 1.52
C LEU A 2 -23.02 5.54 2.02
N PHE A 3 -21.78 5.07 2.14
CA PHE A 3 -20.61 5.88 2.45
C PHE A 3 -19.61 5.77 1.31
N ASP A 4 -19.31 6.90 0.69
CA ASP A 4 -18.29 7.02 -0.35
C ASP A 4 -17.21 7.98 0.12
N GLY A 5 -15.95 7.65 -0.18
CA GLY A 5 -14.85 8.57 0.09
C GLY A 5 -13.54 8.14 -0.55
N ALA A 6 -12.62 9.11 -0.61
CA ALA A 6 -11.25 8.90 -1.05
C ALA A 6 -10.30 9.17 0.11
N PHE A 7 -9.33 8.27 0.31
CA PHE A 7 -8.35 8.38 1.36
C PHE A 7 -6.93 8.34 0.81
N ARG A 8 -6.06 9.08 1.49
CA ARG A 8 -4.62 9.10 1.26
C ARG A 8 -3.90 8.82 2.55
N ALA A 9 -2.92 7.94 2.49
CA ALA A 9 -2.07 7.63 3.63
C ALA A 9 -0.62 7.50 3.19
N PHE A 10 0.31 7.84 4.09
CA PHE A 10 1.72 7.51 3.93
C PHE A 10 2.05 6.33 4.82
N ILE A 11 2.76 5.36 4.25
CA ILE A 11 3.36 4.26 5.00
C ILE A 11 4.89 4.31 4.86
N GLN A 12 5.58 3.86 5.89
CA GLN A 12 7.02 3.61 5.82
C GLN A 12 7.24 2.29 5.09
N ALA A 13 7.86 2.35 3.91
CA ALA A 13 8.19 1.21 3.09
C ALA A 13 9.70 1.11 2.87
N GLU A 14 10.17 -0.07 2.50
CA GLU A 14 11.55 -0.30 2.10
C GLU A 14 11.58 -0.63 0.60
N CYS A 15 12.43 0.06 -0.15
CA CYS A 15 12.56 -0.17 -1.59
C CYS A 15 13.16 -1.56 -1.86
N VAL A 16 12.48 -2.40 -2.64
CA VAL A 16 12.96 -3.76 -2.95
C VAL A 16 14.22 -3.79 -3.81
N ARG A 17 14.65 -2.64 -4.36
CA ARG A 17 15.84 -2.53 -5.20
C ARG A 17 17.06 -2.01 -4.45
N CYS A 18 16.93 -0.90 -3.73
CA CYS A 18 18.05 -0.25 -3.03
C CYS A 18 18.05 -0.44 -1.51
N LEU A 19 16.98 -1.02 -0.95
CA LEU A 19 16.76 -1.19 0.49
C LEU A 19 16.70 0.11 1.30
N GLU A 20 16.57 1.27 0.64
CA GLU A 20 16.37 2.53 1.34
C GLU A 20 14.91 2.66 1.81
N PRO A 21 14.70 3.11 3.06
CA PRO A 21 13.37 3.44 3.55
C PRO A 21 12.85 4.69 2.84
N TYR A 22 11.55 4.72 2.55
CA TYR A 22 10.89 5.87 1.95
C TYR A 22 9.40 5.94 2.32
N ASP A 23 8.82 7.13 2.25
CA ASP A 23 7.38 7.34 2.40
C ASP A 23 6.65 6.91 1.12
N GLN A 24 5.89 5.83 1.22
CA GLN A 24 5.03 5.35 0.14
C GLN A 24 3.63 5.94 0.32
N LEU A 25 3.17 6.67 -0.69
CA LEU A 25 1.80 7.15 -0.77
C LEU A 25 0.89 5.99 -1.19
N LEU A 26 -0.16 5.77 -0.41
CA LEU A 26 -1.29 4.91 -0.75
C LEU A 26 -2.51 5.80 -0.99
N GLU A 27 -3.20 5.57 -2.10
CA GLU A 27 -4.45 6.24 -2.44
C GLU A 27 -5.51 5.15 -2.64
N THR A 28 -6.66 5.28 -1.97
CA THR A 28 -7.76 4.31 -2.10
C THR A 28 -9.09 5.04 -2.14
N GLU A 29 -10.05 4.45 -2.83
CA GLU A 29 -11.45 4.85 -2.83
C GLU A 29 -12.26 3.71 -2.22
N PHE A 30 -13.19 4.05 -1.32
CA PHE A 30 -14.07 3.06 -0.71
C PHE A 30 -15.53 3.47 -0.90
N SER A 31 -16.39 2.47 -1.05
CA SER A 31 -17.83 2.63 -1.19
C SER A 31 -18.51 1.49 -0.44
N GLU A 32 -19.09 1.79 0.72
CA GLU A 32 -19.65 0.78 1.61
C GLU A 32 -21.06 1.10 2.05
N VAL A 33 -21.88 0.06 2.19
CA VAL A 33 -23.28 0.18 2.62
C VAL A 33 -23.43 -0.36 4.04
N TYR A 34 -23.77 0.55 4.96
CA TYR A 34 -24.09 0.22 6.36
C TYR A 34 -25.60 0.04 6.53
N ALA A 35 -26.02 -1.06 7.17
CA ALA A 35 -27.42 -1.35 7.47
C ALA A 35 -27.78 -1.11 8.94
N TYR A 36 -29.05 -0.86 9.24
CA TYR A 36 -29.54 -0.90 10.62
C TYR A 36 -29.82 -2.35 11.00
N LYS A 37 -29.48 -2.75 12.24
CA LYS A 37 -29.66 -4.13 12.75
C LYS A 37 -31.10 -4.67 12.60
N SER A 38 -32.11 -3.80 12.50
CA SER A 38 -33.51 -4.18 12.32
C SER A 38 -33.87 -4.64 10.89
N HIS A 39 -33.00 -4.43 9.91
CA HIS A 39 -33.23 -4.74 8.50
C HIS A 39 -32.06 -5.53 7.90
N SER A 40 -32.22 -6.86 7.84
CA SER A 40 -31.47 -7.83 7.02
C SER A 40 -29.95 -7.95 7.23
N PHE A 41 -29.49 -9.20 7.18
CA PHE A 41 -28.09 -9.59 7.02
C PHE A 41 -27.58 -9.06 5.68
N THR A 42 -26.73 -8.03 5.68
CA THR A 42 -25.93 -7.69 4.50
C THR A 42 -24.75 -8.66 4.42
N GLU A 43 -24.31 -9.02 3.20
CA GLU A 43 -23.14 -9.90 3.02
C GLU A 43 -21.86 -9.32 3.66
N SER A 44 -21.78 -7.98 3.76
CA SER A 44 -20.66 -7.24 4.34
C SER A 44 -20.65 -7.20 5.88
N ASN A 45 -21.72 -7.61 6.57
CA ASN A 45 -21.87 -7.50 8.03
C ASN A 45 -21.59 -6.08 8.62
N LEU A 46 -21.70 -5.03 7.82
CA LEU A 46 -21.53 -3.64 8.25
C LEU A 46 -22.84 -3.07 8.80
N PHE A 47 -22.86 -2.76 10.09
CA PHE A 47 -24.03 -2.22 10.78
C PHE A 47 -23.78 -0.83 11.35
N VAL A 48 -24.79 0.03 11.29
CA VAL A 48 -24.78 1.31 12.00
C VAL A 48 -24.89 1.03 13.50
N PRO A 49 -23.93 1.50 14.33
CA PRO A 49 -24.00 1.36 15.77
C PRO A 49 -25.19 2.12 16.38
N ASP A 50 -25.66 1.67 17.54
CA ASP A 50 -26.86 2.20 18.19
C ASP A 50 -26.67 3.66 18.68
N ASP A 51 -25.42 4.08 18.90
CA ASP A 51 -25.03 5.46 19.23
C ASP A 51 -24.77 6.34 17.99
N GLY A 52 -24.88 5.77 16.79
CA GLY A 52 -24.69 6.45 15.51
C GLY A 52 -23.23 6.75 15.13
N ASN A 53 -22.24 6.34 15.95
CA ASN A 53 -20.83 6.60 15.66
C ASN A 53 -20.19 5.42 14.92
N ILE A 54 -19.89 5.60 13.65
CA ILE A 54 -19.21 4.57 12.83
C ILE A 54 -17.70 4.79 12.90
N ASP A 55 -16.96 3.81 13.42
CA ASP A 55 -15.50 3.77 13.31
C ASP A 55 -15.10 3.22 11.93
N LEU A 56 -14.62 4.11 11.06
CA LEU A 56 -14.15 3.75 9.72
C LEU A 56 -12.70 3.21 9.72
N SER A 57 -11.99 3.27 10.85
CA SER A 57 -10.58 2.86 10.92
C SER A 57 -10.33 1.41 10.44
N PRO A 58 -11.18 0.41 10.77
CA PRO A 58 -10.99 -0.96 10.31
C PRO A 58 -11.15 -1.09 8.78
N VAL A 59 -12.22 -0.54 8.22
CA VAL A 59 -12.49 -0.65 6.78
C VAL A 59 -11.45 0.11 5.96
N ILE A 60 -11.08 1.32 6.37
CA ILE A 60 -10.03 2.08 5.69
C ILE A 60 -8.69 1.33 5.73
N ARG A 61 -8.37 0.70 6.86
CA ARG A 61 -7.15 -0.12 6.98
C ARG A 61 -7.15 -1.28 5.98
N GLU A 62 -8.26 -2.00 5.86
CA GLU A 62 -8.38 -3.12 4.91
C GLU A 62 -8.15 -2.65 3.46
N TYR A 63 -8.80 -1.56 3.06
CA TYR A 63 -8.63 -0.95 1.73
C TYR A 63 -7.18 -0.51 1.51
N LEU A 64 -6.56 0.18 2.47
CA LEU A 64 -5.14 0.57 2.38
C LEU A 64 -4.19 -0.63 2.33
N MET A 65 -4.51 -1.74 3.00
CA MET A 65 -3.72 -2.96 2.90
C MET A 65 -3.74 -3.56 1.49
N LEU A 66 -4.85 -3.42 0.77
CA LEU A 66 -4.98 -3.86 -0.63
C LEU A 66 -4.17 -2.99 -1.60
N GLU A 67 -4.05 -1.69 -1.31
CA GLU A 67 -3.25 -0.75 -2.12
C GLU A 67 -1.73 -0.87 -1.90
N ASN A 68 -1.30 -1.67 -0.92
CA ASN A 68 0.12 -1.86 -0.67
C ASN A 68 0.80 -2.58 -1.85
N PRO A 69 1.77 -1.95 -2.53
CA PRO A 69 2.42 -2.58 -3.68
C PRO A 69 3.18 -3.85 -3.28
N ILE A 70 3.10 -4.88 -4.12
CA ILE A 70 3.87 -6.12 -3.94
C ILE A 70 5.39 -5.87 -4.05
N LYS A 71 5.80 -4.87 -4.83
CA LYS A 71 7.20 -4.50 -5.08
C LYS A 71 7.39 -2.99 -4.91
N PRO A 72 7.45 -2.48 -3.67
CA PRO A 72 7.65 -1.06 -3.41
C PRO A 72 8.99 -0.57 -3.99
N LEU A 73 8.95 0.57 -4.68
CA LEU A 73 10.12 1.24 -5.23
C LEU A 73 10.13 2.69 -4.73
N CYS A 74 11.27 3.14 -4.19
CA CYS A 74 11.42 4.53 -3.74
C CYS A 74 11.24 5.56 -4.87
N LYS A 75 11.46 5.14 -6.11
CA LYS A 75 11.19 5.88 -7.34
C LYS A 75 11.08 4.92 -8.54
N PRO A 76 10.34 5.27 -9.62
CA PRO A 76 10.12 4.38 -10.77
C PRO A 76 11.41 3.88 -11.45
N ASP A 77 12.45 4.71 -11.45
CA ASP A 77 13.74 4.49 -12.11
C ASP A 77 14.86 4.07 -11.13
N CYS A 78 14.52 3.56 -9.94
CA CYS A 78 15.50 3.13 -8.94
C CYS A 78 16.47 2.09 -9.52
N GLN A 79 17.78 2.40 -9.47
CA GLN A 79 18.83 1.55 -10.05
C GLN A 79 19.18 0.35 -9.16
N GLY A 80 18.82 0.42 -7.88
CA GLY A 80 19.02 -0.65 -6.91
C GLY A 80 20.45 -0.85 -6.46
N LEU A 81 20.71 -1.99 -5.84
CA LEU A 81 22.04 -2.38 -5.41
C LEU A 81 22.77 -3.16 -6.51
N CYS A 82 24.09 -3.00 -6.55
CA CYS A 82 24.95 -3.89 -7.32
C CYS A 82 24.84 -5.33 -6.81
N VAL A 83 24.49 -6.28 -7.68
CA VAL A 83 24.34 -7.71 -7.33
C VAL A 83 25.65 -8.39 -6.92
N VAL A 84 26.79 -7.73 -7.12
CA VAL A 84 28.12 -8.27 -6.78
C VAL A 84 28.66 -7.66 -5.48
N CYS A 85 28.61 -6.34 -5.32
CA CYS A 85 29.23 -5.64 -4.17
C CYS A 85 28.25 -4.91 -3.24
N GLY A 86 26.96 -4.81 -3.58
CA GLY A 86 25.96 -4.13 -2.76
C GLY A 86 25.99 -2.60 -2.82
N GLU A 87 26.81 -1.98 -3.68
CA GLU A 87 26.83 -0.52 -3.87
C GLU A 87 25.46 -0.02 -4.33
N ASN A 88 24.99 1.09 -3.76
CA ASN A 88 23.73 1.68 -4.18
C ASN A 88 23.95 2.47 -5.49
N LEU A 89 23.45 1.91 -6.58
CA LEU A 89 23.63 2.46 -7.93
C LEU A 89 22.88 3.78 -8.15
N ASN A 90 22.01 4.18 -7.20
CA ASN A 90 21.43 5.52 -7.21
C ASN A 90 22.40 6.60 -6.71
N LEU A 91 23.46 6.22 -5.98
CA LEU A 91 24.42 7.12 -5.35
C LEU A 91 25.77 7.12 -6.08
N ALA A 92 26.26 5.94 -6.48
CA ALA A 92 27.55 5.78 -7.13
C ALA A 92 27.56 4.61 -8.12
N THR A 93 28.47 4.66 -9.10
CA THR A 93 28.74 3.56 -10.01
C THR A 93 29.82 2.63 -9.46
N CYS A 94 29.82 1.37 -9.91
CA CYS A 94 30.86 0.39 -9.58
C CYS A 94 31.35 -0.34 -10.84
N GLU A 95 32.45 -1.08 -10.71
CA GLU A 95 33.14 -1.75 -11.83
C GLU A 95 32.43 -3.02 -12.34
N HIS A 96 31.47 -3.53 -11.56
CA HIS A 96 30.77 -4.78 -11.87
C HIS A 96 29.72 -4.58 -12.95
N GLN A 97 29.94 -5.15 -14.13
CA GLN A 97 28.93 -5.21 -15.19
C GLN A 97 27.95 -6.35 -14.93
N ALA A 98 26.65 -6.05 -14.92
CA ALA A 98 25.60 -7.06 -14.84
C ALA A 98 25.61 -7.93 -16.11
N ARG A 99 26.29 -9.08 -16.06
CA ARG A 99 26.16 -10.13 -17.07
C ARG A 99 24.90 -10.92 -16.76
N ILE A 100 23.76 -10.50 -17.31
CA ILE A 100 22.53 -11.31 -17.24
C ILE A 100 22.74 -12.52 -18.15
N LYS A 101 23.07 -13.68 -17.57
CA LYS A 101 22.98 -14.95 -18.27
C LYS A 101 21.51 -15.31 -18.38
N ILE A 102 20.97 -15.24 -19.59
CA ILE A 102 19.65 -15.76 -19.91
C ILE A 102 19.88 -17.21 -20.32
N GLU A 103 19.62 -18.14 -19.41
CA GLU A 103 19.50 -19.59 -19.68
C GLU A 103 18.02 -19.97 -19.63
#